data_AF-A0A4U8T928-F1
#
_entry.id   AF-A0A4U8T928-F1
#
_cell.length_a   1.000
_cell.length_b   1.000
_cell.length_c   1.000
_cell.angle_alpha   90.00
_cell.angle_beta   90.00
_cell.angle_gamma   90.00
#
_symmetry.space_group_name_H-M   'P 1'
#
loop_
_entity.id
_entity.type
_entity.pdbx_description
1 polymer ?
#
loop_
_entity_poly.entity_id
_entity_poly.type
_entity_poly.pdbx_seq_one_letter_code
_entity_poly.pdbx_strand_id
1 'polypeptide(L)'
;MEKLKQTNGWYKKNIFEYRTATDWKYKNSRIEMTILFFSNESKINRHNINFMYFSSVWQTRRYVLGGNEGSGFYWREGTLGCSDIVKENEE
;
A
#
# COMPACT_ATOMS: atom_id res chain seq x y z
N MET A 1 13.54 12.90 7.24
CA MET A 1 14.15 11.73 7.91
C MET A 1 13.70 11.73 9.35
N GLU A 2 13.19 10.61 9.82
CA GLU A 2 12.58 10.50 11.15
C GLU A 2 13.34 9.48 12.01
N LYS A 3 13.45 9.79 13.30
CA LYS A 3 14.10 8.94 14.32
C LYS A 3 13.04 8.13 15.06
N LEU A 4 13.09 6.80 14.95
CA LEU A 4 12.11 5.91 15.59
C LEU A 4 12.61 5.43 16.96
N LYS A 5 11.76 5.48 18.00
CA LYS A 5 12.14 5.16 19.40
C LYS A 5 11.40 3.98 20.04
N GLN A 6 10.38 3.38 19.41
CA GLN A 6 9.66 2.24 20.00
C GLN A 6 9.06 1.28 18.97
N THR A 7 9.07 0.00 19.35
CA THR A 7 8.70 -1.21 18.61
C THR A 7 7.19 -1.34 18.39
N ASN A 8 6.76 -1.11 17.16
CA ASN A 8 5.58 -1.75 16.57
C ASN A 8 6.06 -2.97 15.74
N GLY A 9 5.20 -3.95 15.42
CA GLY A 9 5.51 -5.26 14.83
C GLY A 9 6.30 -5.28 13.50
N TRP A 10 6.72 -4.12 13.01
CA TRP A 10 7.54 -3.89 11.82
C TRP A 10 9.01 -3.53 12.16
N TYR A 11 9.36 -3.41 13.44
CA TYR A 11 10.68 -2.89 13.89
C TYR A 11 11.39 -3.87 14.82
N LYS A 12 12.69 -4.07 14.61
CA LYS A 12 13.52 -4.88 15.51
C LYS A 12 13.82 -4.09 16.80
N LYS A 13 13.46 -4.69 17.94
CA LYS A 13 13.78 -4.16 19.28
C LYS A 13 15.29 -3.94 19.41
N ASN A 14 15.68 -2.78 19.95
CA ASN A 14 17.07 -2.35 20.21
C ASN A 14 17.93 -2.03 18.98
N ILE A 15 17.35 -1.93 17.78
CA ILE A 15 18.07 -1.44 16.62
C ILE A 15 17.66 0.02 16.37
N PHE A 16 18.65 0.89 16.31
CA PHE A 16 18.43 2.28 15.98
C PHE A 16 18.17 2.40 14.49
N GLU A 17 16.97 2.83 14.08
CA GLU A 17 16.61 2.91 12.66
C GLU A 17 16.17 4.33 12.27
N TYR A 18 16.82 4.86 11.23
CA TYR A 18 16.39 6.03 10.49
C TYR A 18 15.47 5.60 9.36
N ARG A 19 14.37 6.34 9.20
CA ARG A 19 13.41 6.12 8.13
C ARG A 19 13.42 7.29 7.15
N THR A 20 13.44 6.96 5.87
CA THR A 20 13.04 7.88 4.80
C THR A 20 11.98 7.22 3.93
N ALA A 21 10.99 8.00 3.52
CA ALA A 21 9.91 7.55 2.65
C ALA A 21 9.94 8.39 1.37
N THR A 22 9.64 7.77 0.24
CA THR A 22 9.17 8.52 -0.91
C THR A 22 7.73 8.95 -0.63
N ASP A 23 7.35 10.15 -1.04
CA ASP A 23 5.91 10.47 -1.14
C ASP A 23 5.22 9.42 -2.01
N TRP A 24 3.93 9.26 -1.82
CA TRP A 24 3.13 8.49 -2.76
C TRP A 24 3.23 9.13 -4.15
N LYS A 25 3.65 8.32 -5.13
CA LYS A 25 3.78 8.74 -6.53
C LYS A 25 2.78 7.99 -7.38
N TYR A 26 1.99 8.75 -8.12
CA TYR A 26 1.12 8.23 -9.17
C TYR A 26 1.96 7.78 -10.36
N LYS A 27 1.91 6.50 -10.70
CA LYS A 27 2.41 6.01 -11.98
C LYS A 27 1.42 6.34 -13.10
N ASN A 28 0.13 6.28 -12.78
CA ASN A 28 -1.00 6.70 -13.60
C ASN A 28 -2.24 6.86 -12.69
N SER A 29 -3.42 7.14 -13.26
CA SER A 29 -4.67 7.29 -12.50
C SER A 29 -5.12 6.03 -11.74
N ARG A 30 -4.51 4.88 -12.01
CA ARG A 30 -4.88 3.57 -11.47
C ARG A 30 -3.87 3.00 -10.47
N ILE A 31 -2.65 3.55 -10.40
CA ILE A 31 -1.56 2.96 -9.61
C ILE A 31 -0.81 4.06 -8.86
N GLU A 32 -0.72 3.88 -7.55
CA GLU A 32 0.05 4.72 -6.64
C GLU A 32 1.06 3.85 -5.89
N MET A 33 2.28 4.37 -5.68
CA MET A 33 3.37 3.62 -5.05
C MET A 33 4.12 4.47 -4.03
N THR A 34 4.59 3.84 -2.96
CA THR A 34 5.52 4.42 -1.99
C THR A 34 6.61 3.41 -1.62
N ILE A 35 7.79 3.93 -1.29
CA ILE A 35 8.92 3.12 -0.83
C ILE A 35 9.41 3.73 0.47
N LEU A 36 9.58 2.88 1.48
CA LEU A 36 10.22 3.24 2.74
C LEU A 36 11.56 2.52 2.85
N PHE A 37 12.60 3.27 3.19
CA PHE A 37 13.93 2.77 3.45
C PHE A 37 14.29 2.96 4.91
N PHE A 38 14.95 1.94 5.47
CA PHE A 38 15.37 1.88 6.85
C PHE A 38 16.87 1.60 6.92
N SER A 39 17.58 2.34 7.77
CA SER A 39 19.02 2.19 7.97
C SER A 39 19.39 2.47 9.42
N ASN A 40 20.48 1.88 9.91
CA ASN A 40 21.03 2.24 11.21
C ASN A 40 21.87 3.52 11.20
N GLU A 41 22.12 4.07 10.02
CA GLU A 41 22.91 5.28 9.81
C GLU A 41 22.02 6.46 9.40
N SER A 42 22.40 7.65 9.87
CA SER A 42 21.68 8.90 9.59
C SER A 42 21.75 9.32 8.12
N LYS A 43 22.74 8.84 7.38
CA LYS A 43 22.90 9.15 5.95
C LYS A 43 22.64 7.89 5.14
N ILE A 44 21.38 7.71 4.77
CA ILE A 44 20.92 6.52 4.02
C ILE A 44 21.55 6.53 2.62
N ASN A 45 22.12 5.39 2.24
CA ASN A 45 22.71 5.11 0.93
C ASN A 45 22.44 3.63 0.54
N ARG A 46 22.70 3.27 -0.72
CA ARG A 46 22.37 1.92 -1.22
C ARG A 46 23.07 0.76 -0.51
N HIS A 47 24.15 1.01 0.23
CA HIS A 47 24.95 -0.01 0.90
C HIS A 47 24.61 -0.17 2.38
N ASN A 48 23.90 0.80 2.99
CA ASN A 48 23.53 0.79 4.40
C ASN A 48 22.02 0.67 4.65
N ILE A 49 21.25 0.31 3.62
CA ILE A 49 19.82 -0.02 3.77
C ILE A 49 19.72 -1.41 4.39
N ASN A 50 19.10 -1.48 5.56
CA ASN A 50 18.88 -2.73 6.29
C ASN A 50 17.53 -3.36 5.93
N PHE A 51 16.54 -2.53 5.65
CA PHE A 51 15.20 -2.96 5.28
C PHE A 51 14.59 -1.98 4.30
N MET A 52 13.81 -2.52 3.37
CA MET A 52 13.04 -1.76 2.39
C MET A 52 11.62 -2.30 2.38
N TYR A 53 10.65 -1.39 2.51
CA TYR A 53 9.24 -1.69 2.34
C TYR A 53 8.75 -1.00 1.08
N PHE A 54 8.11 -1.77 0.22
CA PHE A 54 7.49 -1.29 -1.00
C PHE A 54 5.98 -1.51 -0.89
N SER A 55 5.20 -0.46 -1.10
CA SER A 55 3.75 -0.57 -1.19
C SER A 55 3.25 0.02 -2.49
N SER A 56 2.34 -0.71 -3.11
CA SER A 56 1.62 -0.28 -4.29
C SER A 56 0.14 -0.52 -4.07
N VAL A 57 -0.65 0.51 -4.30
CA VAL A 57 -2.10 0.40 -4.38
C VAL A 57 -2.52 0.55 -5.82
N TRP A 58 -3.49 -0.25 -6.23
CA TRP A 58 -4.13 -0.10 -7.53
C TRP A 58 -5.64 -0.03 -7.39
N GLN A 59 -6.25 0.64 -8.36
CA GLN A 59 -7.70 0.73 -8.53
C GLN A 59 -8.04 0.54 -10.01
N THR A 60 -9.00 -0.34 -10.28
CA THR A 60 -9.59 -0.52 -11.60
C THR A 60 -11.10 -0.35 -11.53
N ARG A 61 -11.70 -0.04 -12.67
CA ARG A 61 -13.15 -0.09 -12.83
C ARG A 61 -13.55 -1.54 -13.02
N ARG A 62 -14.61 -1.96 -12.34
CA ARG A 62 -15.34 -3.21 -12.60
C ARG A 62 -16.80 -2.91 -12.88
N TYR A 63 -17.42 -3.75 -13.69
CA TYR A 63 -18.87 -3.72 -13.87
C TYR A 63 -19.45 -4.94 -13.20
N VAL A 64 -20.35 -4.73 -12.26
CA VAL A 64 -21.07 -5.80 -11.56
C VAL A 64 -22.51 -5.83 -12.03
N LEU A 65 -23.07 -7.02 -12.20
CA LEU A 65 -24.47 -7.20 -12.52
C LEU A 65 -25.29 -6.74 -11.30
N GLY A 66 -26.07 -5.69 -11.50
CA GLY A 66 -27.05 -5.20 -10.55
C GLY A 66 -28.47 -5.41 -11.10
N GLY A 67 -29.43 -5.49 -10.20
CA GLY A 67 -30.83 -5.69 -10.58
C GLY A 67 -31.53 -6.63 -9.62
N ASN A 68 -32.83 -6.43 -9.46
CA ASN A 68 -33.70 -7.28 -8.65
C ASN A 68 -34.85 -7.78 -9.54
N GLU A 69 -35.53 -8.85 -9.14
CA GLU A 69 -36.73 -9.33 -9.84
C GLU A 69 -37.76 -8.19 -9.92
N GLY A 70 -38.10 -7.78 -11.15
CA GLY A 70 -39.05 -6.71 -11.46
C GLY A 70 -38.46 -5.44 -12.09
N SER A 71 -37.18 -5.14 -11.91
CA SER A 71 -36.53 -3.93 -12.48
C SER A 71 -35.54 -4.22 -13.62
N GLY A 72 -35.23 -5.49 -13.88
CA GLY A 72 -34.31 -5.93 -14.94
C GLY A 72 -32.84 -5.91 -14.52
N PHE A 73 -31.99 -6.53 -15.34
CA PHE A 73 -30.54 -6.57 -15.11
C PHE A 73 -29.85 -5.38 -15.80
N TYR A 74 -28.96 -4.72 -15.08
CA TYR A 74 -28.12 -3.66 -15.63
C TYR A 74 -26.67 -3.76 -15.11
N TRP A 75 -25.74 -3.22 -15.89
CA TRP A 75 -24.35 -3.10 -15.48
C TRP A 75 -24.18 -1.91 -14.56
N ARG A 76 -23.78 -2.15 -13.31
CA ARG A 76 -23.41 -1.10 -12.37
C ARG A 76 -21.90 -0.92 -12.38
N GLU A 77 -21.44 0.30 -12.61
CA GLU A 77 -20.02 0.65 -12.47
C GLU A 77 -19.64 0.64 -10.98
N GLY A 78 -18.55 -0.06 -10.68
CA GLY A 78 -17.95 -0.14 -9.36
C GLY A 78 -16.43 -0.01 -9.43
N THR A 79 -15.83 0.23 -8.28
CA THR A 79 -14.37 0.23 -8.12
C THR A 79 -13.94 -1.13 -7.59
N LEU A 80 -12.81 -1.63 -8.09
CA LEU A 80 -12.09 -2.77 -7.54
C LEU A 80 -10.66 -2.31 -7.26
N GLY A 81 -10.23 -2.34 -6.01
CA GLY A 81 -8.87 -2.02 -5.61
C GLY A 81 -8.20 -3.09 -4.76
N CYS A 82 -6.93 -2.88 -4.42
CA CYS A 82 -6.14 -3.82 -3.59
C CYS A 82 -6.86 -4.25 -2.30
N SER A 83 -7.55 -3.33 -1.63
CA SER A 83 -8.25 -3.60 -0.36
C SER A 83 -9.50 -4.46 -0.52
N ASP A 84 -10.10 -4.49 -1.71
CA ASP A 84 -11.36 -5.19 -1.94
C ASP A 84 -11.13 -6.70 -2.13
N ILE A 85 -10.00 -7.08 -2.74
CA ILE A 85 -9.63 -8.50 -2.92
C ILE A 85 -9.45 -9.23 -1.58
N VAL A 86 -8.90 -8.55 -0.58
CA VAL A 86 -8.68 -9.19 0.74
C VAL A 86 -10.01 -9.48 1.43
N LYS A 87 -11.01 -8.61 1.27
CA LYS A 87 -12.34 -8.81 1.84
C LYS A 87 -13.11 -9.92 1.13
N GLU A 88 -13.00 -10.01 -0.20
CA GLU A 88 -13.70 -11.03 -0.99
C GLU A 88 -13.11 -12.46 -0.82
N ASN A 89 -11.94 -12.62 -0.20
CA ASN A 89 -11.35 -13.95 0.10
C ASN A 89 -11.66 -14.44 1.53
N GLU A 90 -12.32 -13.63 2.36
CA GLU A 90 -12.73 -14.00 3.73
C GLU A 90 -14.23 -14.36 3.83
N GLU A 91 -14.95 -14.36 2.71
CA GLU A 91 -16.33 -14.85 2.55
C GLU A 91 -16.35 -16.21 1.83
#